data_AF-A0A1L9VH70-F1
#
_entry.id   AF-A0A1L9VH70-F1
#
_cell.length_a   1.000
_cell.length_b   1.000
_cell.length_c   1.000
_cell.angle_alpha   90.00
_cell.angle_beta   90.00
_cell.angle_gamma   90.00
#
_symmetry.space_group_name_H-M   'P 1'
#
loop_
_entity.id
_entity.type
_entity.pdbx_description
1 polymer ?
#
loop_
_entity_poly.entity_id
_entity_poly.type
_entity_poly.pdbx_seq_one_letter_code
_entity_poly.pdbx_strand_id
1 'polypeptide(L)'
;MRSTLEYFIRTYNDLIHSQTIPDFYRKDLRERLQILCWKRQAPQKVRTSRSEHDRNHRRLHARDAYMRVLEKHPAMFLPFFLAVSNRACEGIKLEKYIEIHATQPRIQLNNTMQSIIEQEIGNARVCNEINIQKLRKPATTNNPWTLATSNLDAIKNVFGEWVCSAIENSTTRVIERAQLTFSGFSEPRTRTVRSEFPEASAGDAAVYLDIGFNSKLILSLFPRAQEEVFGLWYAPQGTDIPPYANYILVDNDCLTLRGACVSAVCSIFGSQTCETIQGSQLRQWELHNSMNKMTDCVTAYISRSPPHNSMIRLRVSFMGGFNIARLLHA
;
A
#
# COMPACT_ATOMS: atom_id res chain seq x y z
N MET A 1 -27.51 16.94 4.02
CA MET A 1 -27.01 15.58 3.73
C MET A 1 -26.41 15.46 2.33
N ARG A 2 -27.14 15.74 1.22
CA ARG A 2 -26.58 15.76 -0.15
C ARG A 2 -25.27 16.58 -0.25
N SER A 3 -25.31 17.84 0.20
CA SER A 3 -24.15 18.75 0.20
C SER A 3 -22.90 18.22 0.91
N THR A 4 -23.04 17.47 2.00
CA THR A 4 -21.89 16.92 2.75
C THR A 4 -21.22 15.76 2.01
N LEU A 5 -22.02 14.95 1.30
CA LEU A 5 -21.51 13.85 0.49
C LEU A 5 -20.85 14.35 -0.80
N GLU A 6 -21.46 15.33 -1.47
CA GLU A 6 -20.88 16.03 -2.63
C GLU A 6 -19.53 16.67 -2.26
N TYR A 7 -19.46 17.33 -1.09
CA TYR A 7 -18.22 17.91 -0.59
C TYR A 7 -17.18 16.84 -0.21
N PHE A 8 -17.59 15.70 0.33
CA PHE A 8 -16.68 14.56 0.57
C PHE A 8 -16.08 14.01 -0.73
N ILE A 9 -16.89 13.81 -1.78
CA ILE A 9 -16.40 13.35 -3.09
C ILE A 9 -15.43 14.37 -3.69
N ARG A 10 -15.74 15.67 -3.59
CA ARG A 10 -14.82 16.74 -4.00
C ARG A 10 -13.50 16.69 -3.23
N THR A 11 -13.54 16.67 -1.89
CA THR A 11 -12.33 16.60 -1.04
C THR A 11 -11.50 15.36 -1.35
N TYR A 12 -12.15 14.24 -1.62
CA TYR A 12 -11.49 13.01 -2.04
C TYR A 12 -10.74 13.18 -3.37
N ASN A 13 -11.38 13.77 -4.37
CA ASN A 13 -10.77 14.06 -5.68
C ASN A 13 -9.61 15.08 -5.56
N ASP A 14 -9.80 16.14 -4.77
CA ASP A 14 -8.77 17.18 -4.54
C ASP A 14 -7.50 16.57 -3.90
N LEU A 15 -7.64 15.62 -2.96
CA LEU A 15 -6.53 14.89 -2.34
C LEU A 15 -5.84 13.90 -3.30
N ILE A 16 -6.59 13.21 -4.16
CA ILE A 16 -6.01 12.32 -5.19
C ILE A 16 -5.25 13.12 -6.25
N HIS A 17 -5.85 14.20 -6.75
CA HIS A 17 -5.25 14.97 -7.84
C HIS A 17 -4.00 15.73 -7.38
N SER A 18 -4.03 16.34 -6.20
CA SER A 18 -2.89 17.10 -5.67
C SER A 18 -1.79 16.25 -5.03
N GLN A 19 -2.07 14.97 -4.69
CA GLN A 19 -1.19 14.09 -3.92
C GLN A 19 -0.64 14.74 -2.62
N THR A 20 -1.38 15.71 -2.06
CA THR A 20 -1.02 16.42 -0.82
C THR A 20 -2.30 16.89 -0.12
N ILE A 21 -2.20 17.68 0.95
CA ILE A 21 -3.34 18.39 1.54
C ILE A 21 -3.30 19.84 1.04
N PRO A 22 -4.21 20.25 0.12
CA PRO A 22 -4.25 21.62 -0.38
C PRO A 22 -4.39 22.67 0.73
N ASP A 23 -3.77 23.84 0.54
CA ASP A 23 -3.67 24.83 1.62
C ASP A 23 -5.03 25.40 2.06
N PHE A 24 -6.04 25.40 1.19
CA PHE A 24 -7.40 25.79 1.54
C PHE A 24 -8.07 24.85 2.58
N TYR A 25 -7.58 23.61 2.73
CA TYR A 25 -8.02 22.69 3.78
C TYR A 25 -7.30 22.88 5.13
N ARG A 26 -6.23 23.66 5.21
CA ARG A 26 -5.40 23.78 6.45
C ARG A 26 -6.18 24.33 7.64
N LYS A 27 -7.10 25.27 7.39
CA LYS A 27 -7.96 25.84 8.43
C LYS A 27 -8.86 24.78 9.05
N ASP A 28 -9.52 23.98 8.21
CA ASP A 28 -10.38 22.87 8.63
C ASP A 28 -9.58 21.77 9.33
N LEU A 29 -8.41 21.41 8.78
CA LEU A 29 -7.48 20.46 9.38
C LEU A 29 -7.10 20.90 10.81
N ARG A 30 -6.69 22.16 10.99
CA ARG A 30 -6.33 22.73 12.30
C ARG A 30 -7.49 22.75 13.29
N GLU A 31 -8.68 23.23 12.88
CA GLU A 31 -9.85 23.25 13.77
C GLU A 31 -10.23 21.85 14.23
N ARG A 32 -10.19 20.86 13.32
CA ARG A 32 -10.63 19.50 13.62
C ARG A 32 -9.57 18.70 14.36
N LEU A 33 -8.28 18.96 14.14
CA LEU A 33 -7.19 18.44 14.98
C LEU A 33 -7.33 18.93 16.43
N GLN A 34 -7.66 20.20 16.65
CA GLN A 34 -7.96 20.71 17.99
C GLN A 34 -9.12 19.94 18.67
N ILE A 35 -10.13 19.51 17.91
CA ILE A 35 -11.26 18.70 18.44
C ILE A 35 -10.83 17.26 18.73
N LEU A 36 -10.13 16.61 17.80
CA LEU A 36 -9.68 15.22 17.95
C LEU A 36 -8.77 15.05 19.17
N CYS A 37 -7.93 16.06 19.39
CA CYS A 37 -6.88 16.10 20.38
C CYS A 37 -7.31 16.80 21.69
N TRP A 38 -8.54 17.33 21.75
CA TRP A 38 -9.08 18.01 22.93
C TRP A 38 -9.20 17.08 24.13
N LYS A 39 -8.42 17.35 25.18
CA LYS A 39 -8.59 16.71 26.49
C LYS A 39 -9.84 17.22 27.18
N ARG A 40 -10.73 16.30 27.55
CA ARG A 40 -11.88 16.58 28.41
C ARG A 40 -11.34 17.04 29.77
N GLN A 41 -11.44 18.34 30.04
CA GLN A 41 -11.14 18.86 31.37
C GLN A 41 -12.06 18.19 32.39
N ALA A 42 -11.54 17.95 33.59
CA ALA A 42 -12.35 17.43 34.69
C ALA A 42 -13.57 18.33 34.92
N PRO A 43 -14.75 17.78 35.25
CA PRO A 43 -15.97 18.57 35.40
C PRO A 43 -15.80 19.59 36.53
N GLN A 44 -15.56 20.84 36.16
CA GLN A 44 -15.55 21.95 37.10
C GLN A 44 -16.98 22.18 37.61
N LYS A 45 -17.15 22.41 38.91
CA LYS A 45 -18.45 22.71 39.55
C LYS A 45 -19.01 24.10 39.18
N VAL A 46 -18.48 24.75 38.14
CA VAL A 46 -18.91 26.05 37.65
C VAL A 46 -20.07 25.85 36.67
N ARG A 47 -21.13 26.65 36.83
CA ARG A 47 -22.34 26.59 36.00
C ARG A 47 -22.05 27.12 34.58
N THR A 48 -21.59 26.24 33.68
CA THR A 48 -21.37 26.57 32.26
C THR A 48 -22.65 27.04 31.59
N SER A 49 -22.53 27.98 30.65
CA SER A 49 -23.68 28.43 29.85
C SER A 49 -24.23 27.28 28.97
N ARG A 50 -25.53 27.34 28.62
CA ARG A 50 -26.15 26.37 27.70
C ARG A 50 -25.42 26.31 26.35
N SER A 51 -25.06 27.47 25.80
CA SER A 51 -24.30 27.57 24.54
C SER A 51 -22.93 26.87 24.60
N GLU A 52 -22.25 26.96 25.74
CA GLU A 52 -20.98 26.25 25.96
C GLU A 52 -21.18 24.75 26.14
N HIS A 53 -22.23 24.32 26.84
CA HIS A 53 -22.61 22.92 26.93
C HIS A 53 -22.88 22.32 25.54
N ASP A 54 -23.70 22.97 24.72
CA ASP A 54 -24.03 22.54 23.36
C ASP A 54 -22.80 22.54 22.43
N ARG A 55 -21.84 23.45 22.65
CA ARG A 55 -20.54 23.46 21.94
C ARG A 55 -19.67 22.27 22.35
N ASN A 56 -19.60 21.96 23.63
CA ASN A 56 -18.81 20.86 24.16
C ASN A 56 -19.41 19.50 23.80
N HIS A 57 -20.75 19.36 23.80
CA HIS A 57 -21.47 18.19 23.30
C HIS A 57 -21.08 17.89 21.84
N ARG A 58 -21.24 18.88 20.95
CA ARG A 58 -20.85 18.77 19.53
C ARG A 58 -19.39 18.39 19.34
N ARG A 59 -18.47 18.92 20.15
CA ARG A 59 -17.05 18.55 20.12
C ARG A 59 -16.82 17.09 20.54
N LEU A 60 -17.49 16.59 21.57
CA LEU A 60 -17.42 15.18 21.97
C LEU A 60 -17.96 14.27 20.86
N HIS A 61 -19.13 14.59 20.30
CA HIS A 61 -19.73 13.79 19.23
C HIS A 61 -18.88 13.80 17.93
N ALA A 62 -18.31 14.95 17.57
CA ALA A 62 -17.39 15.05 16.43
C ALA A 62 -16.09 14.27 16.67
N ARG A 63 -15.50 14.37 17.87
CA ARG A 63 -14.31 13.59 18.25
C ARG A 63 -14.58 12.08 18.15
N ASP A 64 -15.70 11.61 18.69
CA ASP A 64 -16.07 10.18 18.61
C ASP A 64 -16.27 9.72 17.16
N ALA A 65 -16.99 10.51 16.34
CA ALA A 65 -17.15 10.23 14.92
C ALA A 65 -15.80 10.13 14.18
N TYR A 66 -14.91 11.11 14.35
CA TYR A 66 -13.59 11.10 13.72
C TYR A 66 -12.71 9.93 14.19
N MET A 67 -12.68 9.63 15.50
CA MET A 67 -11.93 8.49 16.05
C MET A 67 -12.47 7.16 15.51
N ARG A 68 -13.79 7.00 15.44
CA ARG A 68 -14.45 5.81 14.88
C ARG A 68 -14.06 5.59 13.41
N VAL A 69 -13.94 6.66 12.62
CA VAL A 69 -13.44 6.56 11.24
C VAL A 69 -11.95 6.23 11.20
N LEU A 70 -11.12 6.88 12.02
CA LEU A 70 -9.68 6.59 12.12
C LEU A 70 -9.38 5.13 12.48
N GLU A 71 -10.21 4.55 13.35
CA GLU A 71 -10.03 3.19 13.86
C GLU A 71 -10.60 2.10 12.94
N LYS A 72 -11.80 2.33 12.37
CA LYS A 72 -12.49 1.30 11.56
C LYS A 72 -12.24 1.44 10.06
N HIS A 73 -11.98 2.66 9.59
CA HIS A 73 -11.81 2.97 8.16
C HIS A 73 -10.66 3.97 7.91
N PRO A 74 -9.42 3.70 8.38
CA PRO A 74 -8.29 4.63 8.25
C PRO A 74 -8.08 5.20 6.84
N ALA A 75 -8.29 4.42 5.78
CA ALA A 75 -8.20 4.88 4.39
C ALA A 75 -9.18 6.02 4.01
N MET A 76 -10.35 6.12 4.65
CA MET A 76 -11.31 7.21 4.42
C MET A 76 -11.16 8.37 5.42
N PHE A 77 -10.27 8.22 6.43
CA PHE A 77 -10.16 9.17 7.52
C PHE A 77 -9.82 10.57 7.04
N LEU A 78 -8.76 10.76 6.25
CA LEU A 78 -8.34 12.11 5.83
C LEU A 78 -9.43 12.83 4.98
N PRO A 79 -10.05 12.20 3.95
CA PRO A 79 -11.20 12.77 3.25
C PRO A 79 -12.38 13.10 4.17
N PHE A 80 -12.75 12.19 5.07
CA PHE A 80 -13.86 12.40 6.00
C PHE A 80 -13.55 13.57 6.96
N PHE A 81 -12.35 13.57 7.51
CA PHE A 81 -11.86 14.56 8.45
C PHE A 81 -11.75 15.96 7.84
N LEU A 82 -11.47 16.09 6.54
CA LEU A 82 -11.46 17.36 5.82
C LEU A 82 -12.83 17.76 5.26
N ALA A 83 -13.71 16.82 4.91
CA ALA A 83 -15.04 17.11 4.39
C ALA A 83 -16.11 17.39 5.45
N VAL A 84 -16.10 16.64 6.56
CA VAL A 84 -17.16 16.63 7.56
C VAL A 84 -16.87 17.61 8.69
N SER A 85 -17.65 18.69 8.78
CA SER A 85 -17.56 19.62 9.91
C SER A 85 -18.12 19.04 11.21
N ASN A 86 -17.68 19.59 12.34
CA ASN A 86 -18.14 19.18 13.67
C ASN A 86 -19.66 19.19 13.88
N ARG A 87 -20.39 20.13 13.23
CA ARG A 87 -21.86 20.18 13.23
C ARG A 87 -22.49 19.09 12.38
N ALA A 88 -21.84 18.67 11.30
CA ALA A 88 -22.37 17.63 10.42
C ALA A 88 -22.25 16.23 11.05
N CYS A 89 -21.30 16.00 11.96
CA CYS A 89 -21.10 14.71 12.64
C CYS A 89 -22.35 14.18 13.35
N GLU A 90 -23.20 15.04 13.92
CA GLU A 90 -24.43 14.62 14.65
C GLU A 90 -25.49 14.00 13.71
N GLY A 91 -25.48 14.34 12.42
CA GLY A 91 -26.48 13.88 11.45
C GLY A 91 -25.97 12.86 10.43
N ILE A 92 -24.75 12.35 10.57
CA ILE A 92 -24.11 11.48 9.56
C ILE A 92 -24.38 9.99 9.82
N LYS A 93 -24.93 9.34 8.81
CA LYS A 93 -24.92 7.88 8.65
C LYS A 93 -23.60 7.48 8.01
N LEU A 94 -22.66 6.99 8.81
CA LEU A 94 -21.30 6.69 8.38
C LEU A 94 -21.27 5.58 7.31
N GLU A 95 -22.23 4.67 7.39
CA GLU A 95 -22.43 3.52 6.51
C GLU A 95 -22.46 3.95 5.04
N LYS A 96 -23.16 5.04 4.72
CA LYS A 96 -23.25 5.58 3.35
C LYS A 96 -21.91 6.09 2.81
N TYR A 97 -21.05 6.64 3.67
CA TYR A 97 -19.72 7.08 3.26
C TYR A 97 -18.78 5.87 3.09
N ILE A 98 -18.96 4.80 3.88
CA ILE A 98 -18.21 3.54 3.74
C ILE A 98 -18.58 2.84 2.43
N GLU A 99 -19.89 2.73 2.10
CA GLU A 99 -20.38 2.15 0.85
C GLU A 99 -19.78 2.86 -0.38
N ILE A 100 -19.76 4.19 -0.37
CA ILE A 100 -19.19 5.00 -1.46
C ILE A 100 -17.67 4.91 -1.48
N HIS A 101 -17.00 4.89 -0.33
CA HIS A 101 -15.56 4.70 -0.27
C HIS A 101 -15.11 3.29 -0.73
N ALA A 102 -15.97 2.26 -0.62
CA ALA A 102 -15.63 0.91 -1.04
C ALA A 102 -15.34 0.76 -2.55
N THR A 103 -15.83 1.70 -3.37
CA THR A 103 -15.55 1.76 -4.81
C THR A 103 -14.47 2.79 -5.18
N GLN A 104 -14.08 3.67 -4.26
CA GLN A 104 -13.10 4.72 -4.50
C GLN A 104 -11.66 4.20 -4.24
N PRO A 105 -10.66 4.53 -5.09
CA PRO A 105 -9.49 3.65 -5.28
C PRO A 105 -8.51 3.53 -4.09
N ARG A 106 -8.20 4.67 -3.43
CA ARG A 106 -7.76 4.93 -2.03
C ARG A 106 -6.69 6.03 -1.95
N ILE A 107 -6.72 6.86 -0.89
CA ILE A 107 -5.68 7.88 -0.60
C ILE A 107 -4.65 7.33 0.39
N GLN A 108 -3.38 7.37 0.02
CA GLN A 108 -2.26 6.95 0.87
C GLN A 108 -1.63 8.17 1.55
N LEU A 109 -1.41 8.11 2.87
CA LEU A 109 -0.71 9.17 3.58
C LEU A 109 0.79 9.13 3.22
N ASN A 110 1.21 10.01 2.32
CA ASN A 110 2.61 10.18 1.95
C ASN A 110 3.34 11.13 2.94
N ASN A 111 4.67 11.22 2.81
CA ASN A 111 5.52 12.04 3.70
C ASN A 111 5.10 13.52 3.73
N THR A 112 4.60 14.07 2.62
CA THR A 112 4.15 15.46 2.52
C THR A 112 2.84 15.69 3.26
N MET A 113 1.84 14.82 3.07
CA MET A 113 0.61 14.87 3.85
C MET A 113 0.88 14.65 5.35
N GLN A 114 1.82 13.76 5.69
CA GLN A 114 2.22 13.49 7.07
C GLN A 114 2.87 14.73 7.71
N SER A 115 3.86 15.35 7.07
CA SER A 115 4.52 16.54 7.60
C SER A 115 3.55 17.72 7.76
N ILE A 116 2.56 17.85 6.89
CA ILE A 116 1.46 18.82 7.03
C ILE A 116 0.63 18.55 8.30
N ILE A 117 0.24 17.30 8.55
CA ILE A 117 -0.54 16.93 9.74
C ILE A 117 0.29 17.14 11.01
N GLU A 118 1.56 16.73 11.02
CA GLU A 118 2.47 16.88 12.16
C GLU A 118 2.75 18.36 12.46
N GLN A 119 2.97 19.18 11.43
CA GLN A 119 3.09 20.65 11.55
C GLN A 119 1.84 21.27 12.19
N GLU A 120 0.63 20.86 11.76
CA GLU A 120 -0.61 21.40 12.32
C GLU A 120 -0.92 20.89 13.73
N ILE A 121 -0.51 19.67 14.09
CA ILE A 121 -0.55 19.17 15.48
C ILE A 121 0.37 20.02 16.38
N GLY A 122 1.61 20.28 15.93
CA GLY A 122 2.57 21.14 16.63
C GLY A 122 2.05 22.58 16.81
N ASN A 123 1.54 23.19 15.74
CA ASN A 123 0.94 24.52 15.76
C ASN A 123 -0.26 24.62 16.71
N ALA A 124 -1.08 23.57 16.79
CA ALA A 124 -2.23 23.53 17.68
C ALA A 124 -1.87 23.33 19.17
N ARG A 125 -0.59 23.04 19.49
CA ARG A 125 -0.07 22.80 20.86
C ARG A 125 -0.81 21.68 21.61
N VAL A 126 -1.26 20.64 20.91
CA VAL A 126 -2.07 19.55 21.52
C VAL A 126 -1.28 18.25 21.65
N CYS A 127 -1.69 17.40 22.59
CA CYS A 127 -0.93 16.22 23.03
C CYS A 127 -0.72 15.15 21.95
N ASN A 128 0.37 14.36 22.09
CA ASN A 128 0.77 13.29 21.18
C ASN A 128 -0.15 12.03 21.19
N GLU A 129 -1.43 12.15 21.57
CA GLU A 129 -2.33 11.00 21.77
C GLU A 129 -2.96 10.47 20.48
N ILE A 130 -2.91 11.23 19.37
CA ILE A 130 -3.42 10.76 18.08
C ILE A 130 -2.37 9.86 17.43
N ASN A 131 -2.61 8.54 17.44
CA ASN A 131 -1.78 7.57 16.73
C ASN A 131 -2.04 7.62 15.20
N ILE A 132 -1.57 8.69 14.54
CA ILE A 132 -1.63 8.83 13.08
C ILE A 132 -0.77 7.81 12.34
N GLN A 133 0.13 7.07 13.01
CA GLN A 133 0.90 5.99 12.37
C GLN A 133 -0.01 4.87 11.85
N LYS A 134 -1.25 4.72 12.36
CA LYS A 134 -2.27 3.83 11.77
C LYS A 134 -2.59 4.16 10.29
N LEU A 135 -2.47 5.43 9.90
CA LEU A 135 -2.67 5.89 8.51
C LEU A 135 -1.44 5.62 7.63
N ARG A 136 -0.27 5.41 8.23
CA ARG A 136 0.98 5.20 7.52
C ARG A 136 1.05 3.75 7.03
N LYS A 137 1.07 3.58 5.71
CA LYS A 137 1.39 2.29 5.08
C LYS A 137 2.81 1.87 5.52
N PRO A 138 3.02 0.65 6.03
CA PRO A 138 4.35 0.17 6.42
C PRO A 138 5.35 0.32 5.27
N ALA A 139 6.45 1.05 5.50
CA ALA A 139 7.53 1.15 4.53
C ALA A 139 8.31 -0.16 4.43
N THR A 140 9.06 -0.37 3.34
CA THR A 140 10.20 -1.30 3.37
C THR A 140 11.45 -0.52 3.77
N THR A 141 12.38 -1.17 4.47
CA THR A 141 13.58 -0.52 4.99
C THR A 141 14.52 -0.05 3.88
N ASN A 142 15.19 1.08 4.13
CA ASN A 142 16.38 1.46 3.40
C ASN A 142 17.55 0.60 3.88
N ASN A 143 18.48 0.26 2.99
CA ASN A 143 19.63 -0.62 3.22
C ASN A 143 19.25 -2.06 3.67
N PRO A 144 18.80 -2.92 2.74
CA PRO A 144 18.68 -4.34 3.01
C PRO A 144 20.00 -5.10 2.78
N TRP A 145 20.25 -6.15 3.57
CA TRP A 145 21.24 -7.17 3.19
C TRP A 145 20.60 -8.15 2.19
N THR A 146 21.40 -8.66 1.24
CA THR A 146 20.89 -9.40 0.07
C THR A 146 21.56 -10.76 -0.08
N LEU A 147 20.76 -11.81 -0.34
CA LEU A 147 21.20 -13.12 -0.80
C LEU A 147 20.81 -13.28 -2.27
N ALA A 148 21.77 -13.50 -3.16
CA ALA A 148 21.61 -13.31 -4.61
C ALA A 148 21.87 -14.55 -5.48
N THR A 149 21.86 -15.76 -4.90
CA THR A 149 22.06 -17.03 -5.62
C THR A 149 21.17 -18.12 -5.06
N SER A 150 20.27 -18.68 -5.87
CA SER A 150 19.26 -19.66 -5.45
C SER A 150 19.36 -20.95 -6.26
N ASN A 151 19.01 -22.09 -5.67
CA ASN A 151 18.91 -23.38 -6.37
C ASN A 151 17.56 -23.48 -7.14
N LEU A 152 17.59 -23.92 -8.41
CA LEU A 152 16.38 -24.07 -9.25
C LEU A 152 15.37 -25.09 -8.70
N ASP A 153 15.81 -26.23 -8.18
CA ASP A 153 14.91 -27.21 -7.56
C ASP A 153 14.24 -26.63 -6.31
N ALA A 154 14.98 -25.81 -5.55
CA ALA A 154 14.42 -25.09 -4.41
C ALA A 154 13.40 -24.02 -4.85
N ILE A 155 13.66 -23.28 -5.94
CA ILE A 155 12.71 -22.34 -6.53
C ILE A 155 11.40 -23.05 -6.91
N LYS A 156 11.50 -24.19 -7.61
CA LYS A 156 10.35 -25.04 -7.99
C LYS A 156 9.58 -25.54 -6.77
N ASN A 157 10.26 -25.97 -5.72
CA ASN A 157 9.63 -26.47 -4.50
C ASN A 157 8.96 -25.36 -3.66
N VAL A 158 9.52 -24.15 -3.64
CA VAL A 158 9.00 -23.02 -2.83
C VAL A 158 7.88 -22.24 -3.55
N PHE A 159 8.03 -22.00 -4.86
CA PHE A 159 7.11 -21.15 -5.64
C PHE A 159 6.27 -21.91 -6.67
N GLY A 160 6.47 -23.22 -6.81
CA GLY A 160 5.73 -24.06 -7.75
C GLY A 160 6.25 -24.00 -9.19
N GLU A 161 5.75 -24.94 -9.99
CA GLU A 161 6.19 -25.13 -11.39
C GLU A 161 6.04 -23.85 -12.23
N TRP A 162 4.89 -23.19 -12.16
CA TRP A 162 4.57 -22.06 -13.05
C TRP A 162 5.53 -20.88 -12.86
N VAL A 163 5.94 -20.60 -11.62
CA VAL A 163 6.92 -19.56 -11.31
C VAL A 163 8.31 -20.01 -11.77
N CYS A 164 8.69 -21.28 -11.54
CA CYS A 164 9.96 -21.82 -12.02
C CYS A 164 10.08 -21.75 -13.55
N SER A 165 9.06 -22.20 -14.30
CA SER A 165 9.04 -22.10 -15.76
C SER A 165 9.09 -20.66 -16.27
N ALA A 166 8.57 -19.69 -15.52
CA ALA A 166 8.71 -18.27 -15.86
C ALA A 166 10.16 -17.80 -15.67
N ILE A 167 10.77 -18.14 -14.54
CA ILE A 167 12.18 -17.87 -14.22
C ILE A 167 13.13 -18.50 -15.26
N GLU A 168 12.86 -19.73 -15.72
CA GLU A 168 13.67 -20.40 -16.74
C GLU A 168 13.72 -19.67 -18.09
N ASN A 169 12.69 -18.89 -18.40
CA ASN A 169 12.58 -18.08 -19.61
C ASN A 169 12.98 -16.60 -19.39
N SER A 170 13.49 -16.23 -18.20
CA SER A 170 13.99 -14.89 -17.94
C SER A 170 15.28 -14.59 -18.73
N THR A 171 15.47 -13.32 -19.11
CA THR A 171 16.71 -12.88 -19.80
C THR A 171 17.95 -13.21 -18.96
N THR A 172 17.88 -13.02 -17.64
CA THR A 172 18.96 -13.40 -16.71
C THR A 172 19.27 -14.89 -16.81
N ARG A 173 18.26 -15.77 -16.78
CA ARG A 173 18.52 -17.23 -16.87
C ARG A 173 19.02 -17.67 -18.24
N VAL A 174 18.56 -17.04 -19.32
CA VAL A 174 19.06 -17.31 -20.68
C VAL A 174 20.56 -16.97 -20.78
N ILE A 175 20.98 -15.82 -20.22
CA ILE A 175 22.39 -15.41 -20.17
C ILE A 175 23.22 -16.39 -19.32
N GLU A 176 22.73 -16.78 -18.13
CA GLU A 176 23.39 -17.78 -17.28
C GLU A 176 23.57 -19.12 -18.01
N ARG A 177 22.53 -19.63 -18.66
CA ARG A 177 22.59 -20.90 -19.41
C ARG A 177 23.59 -20.84 -20.57
N ALA A 178 23.66 -19.73 -21.29
CA ALA A 178 24.68 -19.53 -22.31
C ALA A 178 26.09 -19.60 -21.70
N GLN A 179 26.35 -18.88 -20.61
CA GLN A 179 27.66 -18.88 -19.92
C GLN A 179 28.05 -20.27 -19.40
N LEU A 180 27.11 -21.01 -18.80
CA LEU A 180 27.33 -22.39 -18.33
C LEU A 180 27.66 -23.34 -19.50
N THR A 181 27.03 -23.16 -20.65
CA THR A 181 27.30 -23.95 -21.87
C THR A 181 28.73 -23.74 -22.37
N PHE A 182 29.27 -22.51 -22.26
CA PHE A 182 30.67 -22.21 -22.60
C PHE A 182 31.69 -22.69 -21.56
N SER A 183 31.32 -22.79 -20.27
CA SER A 183 32.23 -23.22 -19.21
C SER A 183 32.29 -24.74 -18.99
N GLY A 184 31.31 -25.50 -19.53
CA GLY A 184 31.21 -26.95 -19.34
C GLY A 184 30.71 -27.38 -17.96
N PHE A 185 30.39 -26.44 -17.07
CA PHE A 185 29.83 -26.71 -15.75
C PHE A 185 28.31 -26.56 -15.76
N SER A 186 27.60 -27.53 -15.18
CA SER A 186 26.16 -27.43 -14.91
C SER A 186 25.95 -27.07 -13.44
N GLU A 187 25.92 -25.78 -13.12
CA GLU A 187 25.46 -25.34 -11.79
C GLU A 187 23.92 -25.19 -11.78
N PRO A 188 23.21 -25.81 -10.80
CA PRO A 188 21.77 -25.64 -10.62
C PRO A 188 21.42 -24.30 -9.96
N ARG A 189 22.38 -23.37 -9.85
CA ARG A 189 22.23 -22.07 -9.20
C ARG A 189 21.91 -20.97 -10.22
N THR A 190 21.16 -19.97 -9.75
CA THR A 190 20.71 -18.81 -10.55
C THR A 190 20.58 -17.55 -9.68
N ARG A 191 20.80 -16.39 -10.28
CA ARG A 191 20.67 -15.05 -9.69
C ARG A 191 19.30 -14.41 -9.91
N THR A 192 18.43 -15.09 -10.67
CA THR A 192 17.04 -14.69 -10.94
C THR A 192 16.19 -14.53 -9.69
N VAL A 193 16.54 -15.24 -8.61
CA VAL A 193 15.87 -15.14 -7.32
C VAL A 193 16.82 -14.62 -6.26
N ARG A 194 16.45 -13.49 -5.64
CA ARG A 194 17.19 -12.87 -4.53
C ARG A 194 16.28 -12.55 -3.35
N SER A 195 16.80 -12.70 -2.14
CA SER A 195 16.14 -12.32 -0.89
C SER A 195 16.81 -11.09 -0.29
N GLU A 196 16.03 -10.09 0.10
CA GLU A 196 16.44 -8.86 0.76
C GLU A 196 15.80 -8.79 2.15
N PHE A 197 16.60 -8.38 3.14
CA PHE A 197 16.17 -8.33 4.54
C PHE A 197 16.57 -7.01 5.20
N PRO A 198 15.73 -6.47 6.09
CA PRO A 198 16.09 -5.29 6.87
C PRO A 198 17.31 -5.57 7.75
N GLU A 199 18.28 -4.65 7.75
CA GLU A 199 19.49 -4.73 8.60
C GLU A 199 19.18 -4.31 10.05
N ALA A 200 18.50 -3.18 10.23
CA ALA A 200 18.35 -2.52 11.53
C ALA A 200 16.94 -2.63 12.17
N SER A 201 16.02 -3.42 11.61
CA SER A 201 14.68 -3.61 12.20
C SER A 201 14.06 -4.96 11.86
N ALA A 202 13.13 -5.43 12.68
CA ALA A 202 12.30 -6.61 12.40
C ALA A 202 11.17 -6.31 11.39
N GLY A 203 11.47 -5.53 10.36
CA GLY A 203 10.55 -5.20 9.27
C GLY A 203 10.28 -6.38 8.33
N ASP A 204 9.40 -6.18 7.36
CA ASP A 204 9.15 -7.20 6.33
C ASP A 204 10.39 -7.42 5.45
N ALA A 205 10.64 -8.69 5.13
CA ALA A 205 11.61 -9.08 4.11
C ALA A 205 10.99 -8.98 2.71
N ALA A 206 11.84 -8.94 1.69
CA ALA A 206 11.42 -8.94 0.29
C ALA A 206 12.12 -10.07 -0.48
N VAL A 207 11.38 -10.77 -1.34
CA VAL A 207 11.93 -11.76 -2.28
C VAL A 207 11.61 -11.30 -3.69
N TYR A 208 12.63 -11.24 -4.54
CA TYR A 208 12.51 -10.79 -5.93
C TYR A 208 12.71 -11.97 -6.85
N LEU A 209 11.86 -12.06 -7.86
CA LEU A 209 11.79 -13.11 -8.86
C LEU A 209 11.86 -12.45 -10.25
N ASP A 210 12.97 -12.59 -10.96
CA ASP A 210 13.06 -12.27 -12.39
C ASP A 210 12.34 -13.37 -13.18
N ILE A 211 11.18 -13.03 -13.75
CA ILE A 211 10.29 -13.95 -14.45
C ILE A 211 10.28 -13.72 -15.98
N GLY A 212 11.20 -12.88 -16.49
CA GLY A 212 11.18 -12.45 -17.89
C GLY A 212 9.88 -11.78 -18.29
N PHE A 213 9.46 -11.91 -19.55
CA PHE A 213 8.15 -11.45 -19.99
C PHE A 213 7.10 -12.57 -19.89
N ASN A 214 6.43 -12.69 -18.75
CA ASN A 214 5.34 -13.67 -18.55
C ASN A 214 3.98 -12.97 -18.34
N SER A 215 3.39 -12.51 -19.43
CA SER A 215 2.09 -11.80 -19.41
C SER A 215 0.97 -12.61 -18.76
N LYS A 216 0.91 -13.93 -18.96
CA LYS A 216 -0.11 -14.80 -18.33
C LYS A 216 -0.03 -14.76 -16.81
N LEU A 217 1.18 -14.87 -16.24
CA LEU A 217 1.41 -14.84 -14.80
C LEU A 217 1.13 -13.45 -14.22
N ILE A 218 1.59 -12.39 -14.91
CA ILE A 218 1.29 -11.00 -14.54
C ILE A 218 -0.22 -10.72 -14.51
N LEU A 219 -0.95 -11.06 -15.57
CA LEU A 219 -2.40 -10.80 -15.66
C LEU A 219 -3.21 -11.63 -14.66
N SER A 220 -2.74 -12.83 -14.31
CA SER A 220 -3.35 -13.66 -13.27
C SER A 220 -3.21 -13.01 -11.88
N LEU A 221 -2.07 -12.40 -11.58
CA LEU A 221 -1.85 -11.66 -10.34
C LEU A 221 -2.56 -10.31 -10.33
N PHE A 222 -2.55 -9.56 -11.43
CA PHE A 222 -3.05 -8.19 -11.53
C PHE A 222 -4.20 -8.08 -12.55
N PRO A 223 -5.35 -8.74 -12.35
CA PRO A 223 -6.43 -8.79 -13.35
C PRO A 223 -7.02 -7.41 -13.66
N ARG A 224 -6.98 -6.47 -12.71
CA ARG A 224 -7.41 -5.07 -12.93
C ARG A 224 -6.49 -4.29 -13.86
N ALA A 225 -5.22 -4.69 -13.94
CA ALA A 225 -4.25 -4.02 -14.80
C ALA A 225 -4.39 -4.45 -16.27
N GLN A 226 -5.21 -5.47 -16.58
CA GLN A 226 -5.32 -6.04 -17.93
C GLN A 226 -5.65 -5.01 -19.01
N GLU A 227 -6.70 -4.21 -18.80
CA GLU A 227 -7.18 -3.24 -19.80
C GLU A 227 -6.18 -2.09 -20.02
N GLU A 228 -5.49 -1.67 -18.96
CA GLU A 228 -4.56 -0.54 -18.98
C GLU A 228 -3.15 -0.95 -19.49
N VAL A 229 -2.64 -2.10 -19.02
CA VAL A 229 -1.28 -2.55 -19.30
C VAL A 229 -1.08 -2.99 -20.75
N PHE A 230 -2.08 -3.62 -21.38
CA PHE A 230 -1.99 -3.95 -22.80
C PHE A 230 -1.88 -2.69 -23.68
N GLY A 231 -2.58 -1.60 -23.35
CA GLY A 231 -2.40 -0.32 -24.04
C GLY A 231 -0.99 0.25 -23.84
N LEU A 232 -0.49 0.20 -22.61
CA LEU A 232 0.81 0.78 -22.23
C LEU A 232 2.04 0.00 -22.69
N TRP A 233 1.94 -1.32 -22.92
CA TRP A 233 3.03 -2.13 -23.47
C TRP A 233 3.34 -1.80 -24.94
N TYR A 234 2.33 -1.45 -25.72
CA TYR A 234 2.47 -1.13 -27.14
C TYR A 234 2.43 0.39 -27.44
N ALA A 235 2.17 1.23 -26.44
CA ALA A 235 2.21 2.67 -26.56
C ALA A 235 3.66 3.19 -26.76
N PRO A 236 3.90 4.15 -27.67
CA PRO A 236 5.19 4.82 -27.79
C PRO A 236 5.65 5.45 -26.46
N GLN A 237 6.96 5.44 -26.22
CA GLN A 237 7.55 6.24 -25.14
C GLN A 237 7.19 7.73 -25.34
N GLY A 238 6.80 8.40 -24.25
CA GLY A 238 6.30 9.78 -24.29
C GLY A 238 4.79 9.94 -24.53
N THR A 239 4.00 8.85 -24.64
CA THR A 239 2.53 8.95 -24.62
C THR A 239 2.05 9.33 -23.21
N ASP A 240 1.27 10.41 -23.08
CA ASP A 240 0.67 10.81 -21.80
C ASP A 240 -0.26 9.72 -21.26
N ILE A 241 0.01 9.29 -20.03
CA ILE A 241 -0.71 8.18 -19.41
C ILE A 241 -1.87 8.73 -18.57
N PRO A 242 -3.11 8.25 -18.73
CA PRO A 242 -4.24 8.75 -17.98
C PRO A 242 -4.01 8.63 -16.45
N PRO A 243 -4.17 9.71 -15.66
CA PRO A 243 -3.79 9.75 -14.25
C PRO A 243 -4.73 8.98 -13.30
N TYR A 244 -5.48 8.00 -13.81
CA TYR A 244 -6.59 7.34 -13.10
C TYR A 244 -6.20 5.99 -12.47
N ALA A 245 -5.07 5.41 -12.87
CA ALA A 245 -4.63 4.08 -12.47
C ALA A 245 -3.86 4.08 -11.13
N ASN A 246 -4.56 4.18 -9.99
CA ASN A 246 -3.93 4.10 -8.65
C ASN A 246 -3.21 2.75 -8.34
N TYR A 247 -3.28 1.78 -9.26
CA TYR A 247 -2.62 0.48 -9.19
C TYR A 247 -1.41 0.36 -10.14
N ILE A 248 -1.19 1.34 -11.03
CA ILE A 248 -0.07 1.41 -11.95
C ILE A 248 0.71 2.69 -11.68
N LEU A 249 1.91 2.57 -11.14
CA LEU A 249 2.85 3.70 -11.12
C LEU A 249 3.76 3.59 -12.35
N VAL A 250 3.91 4.69 -13.08
CA VAL A 250 4.74 4.74 -14.27
C VAL A 250 5.96 5.59 -14.00
N ASP A 251 7.11 4.94 -14.06
CA ASP A 251 8.41 5.60 -14.16
C ASP A 251 8.81 5.67 -15.65
N ASN A 252 9.84 6.45 -15.97
CA ASN A 252 10.33 6.62 -17.34
C ASN A 252 10.63 5.28 -18.01
N ASP A 253 11.30 4.37 -17.29
CA ASP A 253 11.75 3.07 -17.81
C ASP A 253 10.88 1.87 -17.38
N CYS A 254 10.01 2.03 -16.37
CA CYS A 254 9.34 0.90 -15.72
C CYS A 254 7.87 1.16 -15.37
N LEU A 255 7.00 0.18 -15.69
CA LEU A 255 5.64 0.10 -15.14
C LEU A 255 5.67 -0.69 -13.82
N THR A 256 5.08 -0.15 -12.76
CA THR A 256 4.97 -0.80 -11.45
C THR A 256 3.51 -1.13 -11.16
N LEU A 257 3.16 -2.42 -11.16
CA LEU A 257 1.82 -2.92 -10.86
C LEU A 257 1.70 -3.27 -9.36
N ARG A 258 0.60 -2.82 -8.75
CA ARG A 258 0.24 -3.02 -7.33
C ARG A 258 -1.18 -3.57 -7.20
N GLY A 259 -1.57 -3.99 -6.00
CA GLY A 259 -2.85 -4.63 -5.75
C GLY A 259 -3.00 -5.96 -6.46
N ALA A 260 -2.16 -6.94 -6.16
CA ALA A 260 -2.33 -8.31 -6.63
C ALA A 260 -3.56 -8.98 -6.00
N CYS A 261 -4.24 -9.84 -6.74
CA CYS A 261 -5.39 -10.61 -6.28
C CYS A 261 -4.94 -11.70 -5.27
N VAL A 262 -5.48 -11.66 -4.05
CA VAL A 262 -5.02 -12.54 -2.95
C VAL A 262 -5.26 -14.02 -3.25
N SER A 263 -6.38 -14.38 -3.88
CA SER A 263 -6.62 -15.78 -4.29
C SER A 263 -5.68 -16.24 -5.40
N ALA A 264 -5.29 -15.35 -6.32
CA ALA A 264 -4.30 -15.66 -7.35
C ALA A 264 -2.90 -15.86 -6.76
N VAL A 265 -2.50 -15.00 -5.81
CA VAL A 265 -1.23 -15.14 -5.07
C VAL A 265 -1.12 -16.52 -4.42
N CYS A 266 -2.16 -16.97 -3.71
CA CYS A 266 -2.12 -18.26 -3.01
C CYS A 266 -2.24 -19.47 -3.95
N SER A 267 -2.84 -19.30 -5.14
CA SER A 267 -2.85 -20.31 -6.21
C SER A 267 -1.49 -20.44 -6.91
N ILE A 268 -0.83 -19.30 -7.19
CA ILE A 268 0.42 -19.25 -7.96
C ILE A 268 1.63 -19.63 -7.12
N PHE A 269 1.76 -19.11 -5.90
CA PHE A 269 2.95 -19.28 -5.05
C PHE A 269 2.78 -20.34 -3.94
N GLY A 270 1.62 -21.03 -3.90
CA GLY A 270 1.29 -22.03 -2.89
C GLY A 270 0.94 -21.47 -1.50
N SER A 271 0.51 -22.36 -0.61
CA SER A 271 0.08 -22.04 0.76
C SER A 271 1.20 -21.44 1.61
N GLN A 272 2.41 -22.01 1.57
CA GLN A 272 3.54 -21.53 2.37
C GLN A 272 3.87 -20.06 2.06
N THR A 273 4.00 -19.69 0.78
CA THR A 273 4.25 -18.30 0.39
C THR A 273 3.06 -17.39 0.71
N CYS A 274 1.83 -17.87 0.51
CA CYS A 274 0.61 -17.16 0.91
C CYS A 274 0.59 -16.84 2.42
N GLU A 275 0.96 -17.78 3.28
CA GLU A 275 1.04 -17.63 4.74
C GLU A 275 2.13 -16.63 5.16
N THR A 276 3.33 -16.70 4.56
CA THR A 276 4.39 -15.72 4.85
C THR A 276 4.01 -14.30 4.41
N ILE A 277 3.23 -14.17 3.34
CA ILE A 277 2.57 -12.92 2.93
C ILE A 277 1.50 -12.51 3.95
N GLN A 278 0.62 -13.39 4.44
CA GLN A 278 -0.36 -13.03 5.48
C GLN A 278 0.31 -12.53 6.77
N GLY A 279 1.48 -13.05 7.13
CA GLY A 279 2.27 -12.56 8.26
C GLY A 279 2.96 -11.19 8.07
N SER A 280 3.01 -10.67 6.84
CA SER A 280 3.65 -9.39 6.51
C SER A 280 2.99 -8.22 7.28
N GLN A 281 3.78 -7.30 7.83
CA GLN A 281 3.28 -6.08 8.47
C GLN A 281 2.43 -5.25 7.51
N LEU A 282 2.82 -5.19 6.23
CA LEU A 282 1.99 -4.55 5.21
C LEU A 282 0.66 -5.30 5.02
N ARG A 283 0.67 -6.64 5.00
CA ARG A 283 -0.58 -7.42 4.83
C ARG A 283 -1.50 -7.31 6.05
N GLN A 284 -0.93 -7.28 7.25
CA GLN A 284 -1.67 -7.00 8.47
C GLN A 284 -2.27 -5.60 8.42
N TRP A 285 -1.50 -4.57 8.07
CA TRP A 285 -2.02 -3.21 7.89
C TRP A 285 -3.14 -3.13 6.83
N GLU A 286 -2.98 -3.83 5.71
CA GLU A 286 -4.01 -3.98 4.66
C GLU A 286 -5.32 -4.58 5.20
N LEU A 287 -5.27 -5.66 5.96
CA LEU A 287 -6.45 -6.28 6.56
C LEU A 287 -7.14 -5.32 7.54
N HIS A 288 -6.37 -4.63 8.39
CA HIS A 288 -6.89 -3.57 9.27
C HIS A 288 -7.48 -2.38 8.48
N ASN A 289 -7.02 -2.14 7.25
CA ASN A 289 -7.54 -1.14 6.31
C ASN A 289 -8.62 -1.71 5.35
N SER A 290 -9.25 -2.85 5.69
CA SER A 290 -10.32 -3.50 4.92
C SER A 290 -9.92 -3.92 3.48
N MET A 291 -8.64 -4.22 3.24
CA MET A 291 -8.13 -4.67 1.92
C MET A 291 -8.15 -6.20 1.77
N ASN A 292 -9.32 -6.81 1.92
CA ASN A 292 -9.40 -8.27 2.03
C ASN A 292 -9.02 -9.00 0.72
N LYS A 293 -9.45 -8.49 -0.45
CA LYS A 293 -9.33 -9.18 -1.75
C LYS A 293 -8.02 -8.94 -2.51
N MET A 294 -7.33 -7.83 -2.24
CA MET A 294 -6.15 -7.38 -2.99
C MET A 294 -5.01 -7.06 -2.02
N THR A 295 -3.76 -7.20 -2.45
CA THR A 295 -2.56 -6.91 -1.64
C THR A 295 -1.46 -6.22 -2.43
N ASP A 296 -0.83 -5.22 -1.81
CA ASP A 296 0.39 -4.57 -2.29
C ASP A 296 1.65 -5.31 -1.82
N CYS A 297 1.51 -6.40 -1.07
CA CYS A 297 2.61 -7.30 -0.73
C CYS A 297 3.15 -8.08 -1.93
N VAL A 298 2.44 -8.08 -3.06
CA VAL A 298 2.98 -8.53 -4.35
C VAL A 298 2.96 -7.35 -5.30
N THR A 299 4.14 -6.97 -5.78
CA THR A 299 4.34 -5.87 -6.74
C THR A 299 5.06 -6.44 -7.96
N ALA A 300 4.67 -6.05 -9.17
CA ALA A 300 5.43 -6.35 -10.38
C ALA A 300 6.06 -5.08 -10.95
N TYR A 301 7.29 -5.20 -11.43
CA TYR A 301 8.03 -4.18 -12.16
C TYR A 301 8.25 -4.69 -13.58
N ILE A 302 7.91 -3.90 -14.59
CA ILE A 302 7.96 -4.31 -16.00
C ILE A 302 8.71 -3.27 -16.81
N SER A 303 9.81 -3.67 -17.45
CA SER A 303 10.58 -2.81 -18.36
C SER A 303 9.72 -2.34 -19.53
N ARG A 304 9.70 -1.03 -19.76
CA ARG A 304 9.07 -0.41 -20.94
C ARG A 304 9.93 -0.57 -22.19
N SER A 305 11.24 -0.74 -22.03
CA SER A 305 12.18 -0.95 -23.12
C SER A 305 12.30 -2.45 -23.44
N PRO A 306 12.27 -2.87 -24.72
CA PRO A 306 12.55 -4.24 -25.11
C PRO A 306 13.97 -4.69 -24.74
N PRO A 307 14.19 -5.93 -24.27
CA PRO A 307 13.17 -6.93 -23.93
C PRO A 307 12.39 -6.54 -22.66
N HIS A 308 11.06 -6.73 -22.68
CA HIS A 308 10.15 -6.38 -21.59
C HIS A 308 10.30 -7.31 -20.36
N ASN A 309 11.46 -7.27 -19.72
CA ASN A 309 11.74 -8.05 -18.52
C ASN A 309 10.81 -7.61 -17.38
N SER A 310 10.24 -8.59 -16.68
CA SER A 310 9.39 -8.38 -15.53
C SER A 310 9.99 -9.01 -14.29
N MET A 311 9.96 -8.27 -13.18
CA MET A 311 10.40 -8.74 -11.87
C MET A 311 9.23 -8.66 -10.90
N ILE A 312 8.94 -9.77 -10.22
CA ILE A 312 7.97 -9.80 -9.12
C ILE A 312 8.71 -9.61 -7.80
N ARG A 313 8.19 -8.75 -6.94
CA ARG A 313 8.62 -8.57 -5.56
C ARG A 313 7.52 -9.04 -4.63
N LEU A 314 7.82 -10.06 -3.84
CA LEU A 314 7.02 -10.55 -2.74
C LEU A 314 7.51 -9.89 -1.45
N ARG A 315 6.61 -9.30 -0.68
CA ARG A 315 6.88 -8.73 0.65
C ARG A 315 6.26 -9.65 1.71
N VAL A 316 7.10 -10.22 2.55
CA VAL A 316 6.77 -11.28 3.49
C VAL A 316 7.20 -10.91 4.90
N SER A 317 6.60 -11.56 5.91
CA SER A 317 7.09 -11.43 7.30
C SER A 317 8.58 -11.75 7.39
N PHE A 318 9.30 -11.10 8.31
CA PHE A 318 10.75 -11.34 8.52
C PHE A 318 11.09 -12.84 8.63
N MET A 319 10.41 -13.55 9.54
CA MET A 319 10.62 -14.98 9.78
C MET A 319 10.18 -15.84 8.58
N GLY A 320 9.12 -15.45 7.88
CA GLY A 320 8.68 -16.12 6.66
C GLY A 320 9.70 -16.01 5.53
N GLY A 321 10.22 -14.80 5.32
CA GLY A 321 11.31 -14.53 4.39
C GLY A 321 12.58 -15.31 4.75
N PHE A 322 12.94 -15.38 6.04
CA PHE A 322 14.12 -16.15 6.47
C PHE A 322 13.98 -17.64 6.17
N ASN A 323 12.80 -18.21 6.40
CA ASN A 323 12.50 -19.60 6.05
C ASN A 323 12.54 -19.85 4.54
N ILE A 324 12.00 -18.93 3.72
CA ILE A 324 12.09 -18.98 2.25
C ILE A 324 13.56 -18.92 1.80
N ALA A 325 14.32 -17.94 2.30
CA ALA A 325 15.73 -17.76 1.98
C ALA A 325 16.57 -18.99 2.35
N ARG A 326 16.33 -19.61 3.51
CA ARG A 326 17.00 -20.85 3.93
C ARG A 326 16.74 -22.03 2.99
N LEU A 327 15.56 -22.09 2.36
CA LEU A 327 15.24 -23.13 1.38
C LEU A 327 15.90 -22.83 0.02
N LEU A 328 15.89 -21.57 -0.41
CA LEU A 328 16.41 -21.14 -1.72
C LEU A 328 17.94 -21.13 -1.81
N HIS A 329 18.61 -20.69 -0.75
CA HIS A 329 20.04 -20.33 -0.76
C HIS A 329 20.96 -21.32 -0.02
N ALA A 330 20.45 -22.52 0.31
CA ALA A 330 21.24 -23.60 0.92
C ALA A 330 22.33 -24.17 -0.01
#